data_AF-A0A2J6QLE7-F1
#
_entry.id   AF-A0A2J6QLE7-F1
#
_cell.length_a   1.000
_cell.length_b   1.000
_cell.length_c   1.000
_cell.angle_alpha   90.00
_cell.angle_beta   90.00
_cell.angle_gamma   90.00
#
_symmetry.space_group_name_H-M   'P 1'
#
loop_
_entity.id
_entity.type
_entity.pdbx_description
1 polymer ?
#
loop_
_entity_poly.entity_id
_entity_poly.type
_entity_poly.pdbx_seq_one_letter_code
_entity_poly.pdbx_strand_id
1 'polypeptide(L)'
;MASFIDLYDNDGLDGNKEIYMYEPFLKAWWEFLAPYTPCKLTHGGDRFLAMNGIAAVIQRHTRFRSTSCLWRDFIEKELLWSVDLNGPIEVHPERWKAPFWSWPSVDEGRIINDYYPLPMPAWGMDNEMTSIELRGDLRKTGIRTIVTKNGRKSYEIELETTGRWSENETHEFRPDAPFELERAQVKTAQTLLVLHYNKGLVSEDEFVDIRLVLIPTGEEDDKIMNRIGYLKTRYTEVRDLVAINEDLW
;
A
#
# COMPACT_ATOMS: atom_id res chain seq x y z
N MET A 1 -23.19 -27.48 -17.86
CA MET A 1 -22.49 -26.93 -16.68
C MET A 1 -21.71 -25.75 -17.21
N ALA A 2 -22.23 -24.53 -17.06
CA ALA A 2 -21.54 -23.33 -17.53
C ALA A 2 -20.34 -23.09 -16.62
N SER A 3 -19.17 -22.82 -17.19
CA SER A 3 -17.98 -22.49 -16.40
C SER A 3 -18.17 -21.11 -15.78
N PHE A 4 -17.47 -20.83 -14.68
CA PHE A 4 -17.48 -19.50 -14.04
C PHE A 4 -17.13 -18.37 -15.04
N ILE A 5 -16.48 -18.68 -16.16
CA ILE A 5 -16.11 -17.75 -17.22
C ILE A 5 -17.28 -17.38 -18.16
N ASP A 6 -18.25 -18.28 -18.35
CA ASP A 6 -19.29 -18.13 -19.38
C ASP A 6 -20.43 -17.17 -19.00
N LEU A 7 -20.44 -16.67 -17.76
CA LEU A 7 -21.44 -15.71 -17.26
C LEU A 7 -21.11 -14.25 -17.58
N TYR A 8 -19.97 -13.97 -18.24
CA TYR A 8 -19.38 -12.62 -18.27
C TYR A 8 -19.20 -11.99 -19.66
N ASP A 9 -19.70 -12.63 -20.73
CA ASP A 9 -19.45 -12.17 -22.11
C ASP A 9 -20.63 -11.40 -22.76
N ASN A 10 -21.68 -11.11 -22.01
CA ASN A 10 -22.81 -10.31 -22.50
C ASN A 10 -23.19 -9.26 -21.46
N ASP A 11 -22.60 -8.08 -21.57
CA ASP A 11 -23.31 -6.79 -21.52
C ASP A 11 -22.26 -5.69 -21.36
N GLY A 12 -22.09 -4.87 -22.40
CA GLY A 12 -21.11 -3.79 -22.40
C GLY A 12 -21.49 -2.69 -21.43
N LEU A 13 -20.80 -2.56 -20.29
CA LEU A 13 -21.10 -1.52 -19.29
C LEU A 13 -19.89 -1.18 -18.39
N ASP A 14 -19.64 0.13 -18.30
CA ASP A 14 -19.08 0.95 -17.19
C ASP A 14 -17.86 0.45 -16.37
N GLY A 15 -16.72 1.13 -16.53
CA GLY A 15 -15.41 0.73 -15.98
C GLY A 15 -15.29 0.69 -14.45
N ASN A 16 -16.21 1.33 -13.71
CA ASN A 16 -16.24 1.22 -12.25
C ASN A 16 -16.83 -0.11 -11.76
N LYS A 17 -17.65 -0.81 -12.56
CA LYS A 17 -18.20 -2.13 -12.19
C LYS A 17 -17.19 -3.27 -12.39
N GLU A 18 -16.21 -3.12 -13.28
CA GLU A 18 -15.19 -4.17 -13.53
C GLU A 18 -14.29 -4.39 -12.31
N ILE A 19 -13.90 -3.33 -11.57
CA ILE A 19 -12.92 -3.45 -10.47
C ILE A 19 -13.48 -4.28 -9.30
N TYR A 20 -14.73 -4.06 -8.91
CA TYR A 20 -15.38 -4.79 -7.81
C TYR A 20 -15.61 -6.27 -8.12
N MET A 21 -15.72 -6.62 -9.41
CA MET A 21 -15.88 -8.01 -9.85
C MET A 21 -14.64 -8.87 -9.53
N TYR A 22 -13.47 -8.24 -9.37
CA TYR A 22 -12.20 -8.93 -9.17
C TYR A 22 -11.69 -8.91 -7.72
N GLU A 23 -12.43 -8.30 -6.80
CA GLU A 23 -12.09 -8.27 -5.37
C GLU A 23 -11.89 -9.67 -4.75
N PRO A 24 -12.76 -10.67 -5.01
CA PRO A 24 -12.54 -12.02 -4.49
C PRO A 24 -11.23 -12.65 -4.98
N PHE A 25 -10.83 -12.35 -6.22
CA PHE A 25 -9.56 -12.82 -6.78
C PHE A 25 -8.38 -12.20 -6.05
N LEU A 26 -8.37 -10.88 -5.88
CA LEU A 26 -7.27 -10.20 -5.19
C LEU A 26 -7.17 -10.60 -3.73
N LYS A 27 -8.30 -10.71 -3.03
CA LYS A 27 -8.34 -11.25 -1.67
C LYS A 27 -7.67 -12.63 -1.61
N ALA A 28 -8.08 -13.55 -2.50
CA ALA A 28 -7.51 -14.89 -2.53
C ALA A 28 -6.00 -14.88 -2.87
N TRP A 29 -5.56 -13.98 -3.75
CA TRP A 29 -4.15 -13.77 -4.06
C TRP A 29 -3.34 -13.35 -2.83
N TRP A 30 -3.81 -12.36 -2.07
CA TRP A 30 -3.13 -11.89 -0.86
C TRP A 30 -3.22 -12.88 0.30
N GLU A 31 -4.33 -13.60 0.46
CA GLU A 31 -4.48 -14.70 1.42
C GLU A 31 -3.56 -15.88 1.10
N PHE A 32 -3.25 -16.11 -0.17
CA PHE A 32 -2.25 -17.08 -0.59
C PHE A 32 -0.82 -16.59 -0.32
N LEU A 33 -0.52 -15.33 -0.61
CA LEU A 33 0.81 -14.76 -0.40
C LEU A 33 1.22 -14.74 1.08
N ALA A 34 0.33 -14.36 2.00
CA ALA A 34 0.65 -14.21 3.41
C ALA A 34 1.28 -15.46 4.08
N PRO A 35 0.78 -16.69 3.88
CA PRO A 35 1.45 -17.91 4.35
C PRO A 35 2.62 -18.34 3.47
N TYR A 36 2.66 -17.96 2.18
CA TYR A 36 3.70 -18.35 1.24
C TYR A 36 5.02 -17.58 1.42
N THR A 37 4.98 -16.25 1.57
CA THR A 37 6.21 -15.43 1.63
C THR A 37 7.15 -15.76 2.79
N PRO A 38 6.68 -16.13 4.01
CA PRO A 38 7.58 -16.53 5.08
C PRO A 38 8.11 -17.97 4.94
N CYS A 39 7.70 -18.73 3.92
CA CYS A 39 8.21 -20.08 3.74
C CYS A 39 9.72 -20.06 3.41
N LYS A 40 10.46 -20.91 4.14
CA LYS A 40 11.85 -21.24 3.86
C LYS A 40 11.92 -22.24 2.72
N LEU A 41 12.01 -21.72 1.50
CA LEU A 41 12.17 -22.55 0.31
C LEU A 41 13.57 -23.15 0.28
N THR A 42 13.69 -24.41 -0.16
CA THR A 42 14.99 -25.07 -0.37
C THR A 42 15.91 -24.25 -1.28
N HIS A 43 15.33 -23.54 -2.24
CA HIS A 43 16.01 -22.57 -3.10
C HIS A 43 15.29 -21.22 -2.98
N GLY A 44 15.64 -20.41 -1.97
CA GLY A 44 15.04 -19.08 -1.76
C GLY A 44 15.16 -18.13 -2.97
N GLY A 45 16.14 -18.36 -3.85
CA GLY A 45 16.27 -17.66 -5.13
C GLY A 45 15.10 -17.86 -6.09
N ASP A 46 14.41 -19.00 -5.99
CA ASP A 46 13.33 -19.36 -6.91
C ASP A 46 11.98 -18.79 -6.50
N ARG A 47 11.85 -18.13 -5.33
CA ARG A 47 10.57 -17.57 -4.85
C ARG A 47 9.94 -16.65 -5.89
N PHE A 48 10.72 -15.67 -6.36
CA PHE A 48 10.26 -14.71 -7.37
C PHE A 48 9.92 -15.40 -8.69
N LEU A 49 10.73 -16.37 -9.12
CA LEU A 49 10.51 -17.10 -10.37
C LEU A 49 9.26 -17.97 -10.31
N ALA A 50 9.05 -18.70 -9.22
CA ALA A 50 7.86 -19.52 -8.98
C ALA A 50 6.59 -18.66 -9.02
N MET A 51 6.62 -17.50 -8.38
CA MET A 51 5.50 -16.56 -8.34
C MET A 51 5.21 -15.92 -9.70
N ASN A 52 6.25 -15.56 -10.46
CA ASN A 52 6.08 -15.16 -11.86
C ASN A 52 5.47 -16.27 -12.71
N GLY A 53 5.78 -17.54 -12.43
CA GLY A 53 5.16 -18.70 -13.07
C GLY A 53 3.65 -18.76 -12.80
N ILE A 54 3.24 -18.63 -11.54
CA ILE A 54 1.81 -18.59 -11.16
C ILE A 54 1.12 -17.40 -11.82
N ALA A 55 1.72 -16.21 -11.74
CA ALA A 55 1.18 -15.01 -12.38
C ALA A 55 1.06 -15.18 -13.90
N ALA A 56 2.04 -15.80 -14.56
CA ALA A 56 1.98 -16.09 -16.00
C ALA A 56 0.83 -17.03 -16.37
N VAL A 57 0.51 -18.02 -15.54
CA VAL A 57 -0.67 -18.89 -15.77
C VAL A 57 -1.95 -18.08 -15.64
N ILE A 58 -2.10 -17.27 -14.58
CA ILE A 58 -3.28 -16.42 -14.38
C ILE A 58 -3.46 -15.45 -15.57
N GLN A 59 -2.39 -14.80 -16.02
CA GLN A 59 -2.43 -13.87 -17.16
C GLN A 59 -2.83 -14.54 -18.48
N ARG A 60 -2.61 -15.86 -18.64
CA ARG A 60 -3.06 -16.59 -19.85
C ARG A 60 -4.57 -16.85 -19.86
N HIS A 61 -5.19 -16.89 -18.69
CA HIS A 61 -6.60 -17.21 -18.50
C HIS A 61 -7.45 -16.01 -18.08
N THR A 62 -6.82 -14.84 -17.90
CA THR A 62 -7.46 -13.57 -17.53
C THR A 62 -6.97 -12.47 -18.45
N ARG A 63 -7.56 -11.27 -18.36
CA ARG A 63 -7.04 -10.08 -19.05
C ARG A 63 -6.00 -9.31 -18.22
N PHE A 64 -5.70 -9.79 -17.01
CA PHE A 64 -4.80 -9.11 -16.10
C PHE A 64 -3.37 -9.10 -16.60
N ARG A 65 -2.62 -8.10 -16.13
CA ARG A 65 -1.20 -7.92 -16.38
C ARG A 65 -0.50 -7.82 -15.03
N SER A 66 0.57 -8.57 -14.87
CA SER A 66 1.43 -8.50 -13.70
C SER A 66 2.77 -7.87 -14.07
N THR A 67 3.28 -7.03 -13.17
CA THR A 67 4.65 -6.52 -13.21
C THR A 67 5.27 -6.71 -11.84
N SER A 68 6.45 -7.33 -11.77
CA SER A 68 7.14 -7.59 -10.50
C SER A 68 6.26 -8.25 -9.43
N CYS A 69 5.40 -9.19 -9.85
CA CYS A 69 4.40 -9.86 -9.00
C CYS A 69 3.34 -8.95 -8.35
N LEU A 70 3.15 -7.73 -8.86
CA LEU A 70 1.98 -6.90 -8.58
C LEU A 70 1.04 -6.90 -9.79
N TRP A 71 -0.27 -6.86 -9.56
CA TRP A 71 -1.25 -6.73 -10.64
C TRP A 71 -1.38 -5.26 -11.09
N ARG A 72 -1.02 -4.98 -12.34
CA ARG A 72 -1.05 -3.63 -12.92
C ARG A 72 -2.46 -3.06 -12.97
N ASP A 73 -3.45 -3.91 -13.21
CA ASP A 73 -4.87 -3.53 -13.30
C ASP A 73 -5.45 -3.10 -11.94
N PHE A 74 -4.73 -3.37 -10.84
CA PHE A 74 -5.12 -3.06 -9.47
C PHE A 74 -3.97 -2.38 -8.70
N ILE A 75 -3.11 -1.67 -9.42
CA ILE A 75 -1.82 -1.20 -8.89
C ILE A 75 -1.98 -0.35 -7.63
N GLU A 76 -3.06 0.42 -7.53
CA GLU A 76 -3.38 1.24 -6.37
C GLU A 76 -3.60 0.42 -5.10
N LYS A 77 -4.21 -0.77 -5.21
CA LYS A 77 -4.44 -1.70 -4.09
C LYS A 77 -3.20 -2.54 -3.85
N GLU A 78 -2.55 -2.99 -4.93
CA GLU A 78 -1.35 -3.81 -4.89
C GLU A 78 -0.17 -3.08 -4.23
N LEU A 79 -0.07 -1.76 -4.38
CA LEU A 79 0.93 -0.92 -3.71
C LEU A 79 0.69 -0.71 -2.20
N LEU A 80 -0.37 -1.27 -1.62
CA LEU A 80 -0.62 -1.23 -0.17
C LEU A 80 -0.03 -2.43 0.58
N TRP A 81 0.86 -3.19 -0.07
CA TRP A 81 1.58 -4.26 0.57
C TRP A 81 2.55 -3.72 1.63
N SER A 82 2.69 -4.44 2.74
CA SER A 82 3.73 -4.20 3.76
C SER A 82 4.23 -5.51 4.37
N VAL A 83 5.36 -5.43 5.06
CA VAL A 83 5.83 -6.50 5.94
C VAL A 83 4.98 -6.51 7.21
N ASP A 84 4.41 -7.66 7.56
CA ASP A 84 3.71 -7.86 8.82
C ASP A 84 4.70 -7.72 9.97
N LEU A 85 4.62 -6.62 10.71
CA LEU A 85 5.48 -6.32 11.86
C LEU A 85 5.31 -7.34 13.00
N ASN A 86 4.20 -8.09 13.02
CA ASN A 86 3.94 -9.19 13.96
C ASN A 86 4.31 -10.57 13.39
N GLY A 87 4.70 -10.62 12.12
CA GLY A 87 5.15 -11.81 11.42
C GLY A 87 6.61 -12.19 11.74
N PRO A 88 7.14 -13.20 11.02
CA PRO A 88 8.54 -13.57 11.10
C PRO A 88 9.47 -12.39 10.79
N ILE A 89 10.64 -12.37 11.43
CA ILE A 89 11.66 -11.37 11.17
C ILE A 89 12.13 -11.54 9.73
N GLU A 90 12.04 -10.46 8.95
CA GLU A 90 12.60 -10.40 7.61
C GLU A 90 14.11 -10.61 7.66
N VAL A 91 14.63 -11.37 6.70
CA VAL A 91 16.05 -11.43 6.39
C VAL A 91 16.29 -10.53 5.19
N HIS A 92 17.20 -9.56 5.29
CA HIS A 92 17.56 -8.80 4.11
C HIS A 92 18.25 -9.70 3.09
N PRO A 93 17.77 -9.74 1.83
CA PRO A 93 18.38 -10.58 0.83
C PRO A 93 19.79 -10.11 0.53
N GLU A 94 20.76 -11.02 0.55
CA GLU A 94 22.18 -10.73 0.20
C GLU A 94 22.32 -10.19 -1.24
N ARG A 95 21.36 -10.50 -2.11
CA ARG A 95 21.29 -10.01 -3.48
C ARG A 95 19.88 -9.57 -3.81
N TRP A 96 19.79 -8.41 -4.43
CA TRP A 96 18.55 -7.82 -4.90
C TRP A 96 17.93 -8.65 -6.04
N LYS A 97 16.70 -9.15 -5.87
CA LYS A 97 16.03 -10.07 -6.82
C LYS A 97 14.76 -9.50 -7.47
N ALA A 98 14.20 -8.41 -6.96
CA ALA A 98 12.97 -7.78 -7.45
C ALA A 98 12.95 -6.29 -7.05
N PRO A 99 12.30 -5.37 -7.78
CA PRO A 99 12.33 -3.92 -7.48
C PRO A 99 11.92 -3.52 -6.05
N PHE A 100 12.49 -2.41 -5.55
CA PHE A 100 12.36 -1.94 -4.14
C PHE A 100 10.93 -1.68 -3.70
N TRP A 101 10.06 -1.35 -4.65
CA TRP A 101 8.64 -1.04 -4.43
C TRP A 101 7.71 -2.26 -4.52
N SER A 102 8.24 -3.47 -4.72
CA SER A 102 7.44 -4.70 -4.89
C SER A 102 7.73 -5.69 -3.78
N TRP A 103 6.70 -6.36 -3.27
CA TRP A 103 6.84 -7.31 -2.16
C TRP A 103 7.87 -8.45 -2.36
N PRO A 104 8.19 -8.93 -3.58
CA PRO A 104 9.22 -9.96 -3.72
C PRO A 104 10.64 -9.47 -3.38
N SER A 105 10.82 -8.19 -3.10
CA SER A 105 12.07 -7.64 -2.56
C SER A 105 12.37 -8.09 -1.12
N VAL A 106 11.38 -8.64 -0.42
CA VAL A 106 11.46 -9.09 0.97
C VAL A 106 11.88 -10.56 1.02
N ASP A 107 12.83 -10.93 1.88
CA ASP A 107 13.18 -12.34 2.13
C ASP A 107 12.65 -12.84 3.49
N GLU A 108 11.92 -13.96 3.47
CA GLU A 108 11.37 -14.66 4.65
C GLU A 108 10.40 -13.85 5.54
N GLY A 109 10.15 -12.59 5.22
CA GLY A 109 9.11 -11.77 5.84
C GLY A 109 7.71 -12.20 5.40
N ARG A 110 6.75 -12.14 6.34
CA ARG A 110 5.34 -12.27 5.99
C ARG A 110 4.89 -10.96 5.34
N ILE A 111 4.32 -11.06 4.13
CA ILE A 111 3.72 -9.92 3.44
C ILE A 111 2.22 -9.95 3.68
N ILE A 112 1.68 -8.77 3.96
CA ILE A 112 0.24 -8.51 4.05
C ILE A 112 -0.10 -7.34 3.13
N ASN A 113 -1.39 -7.17 2.86
CA ASN A 113 -1.91 -6.01 2.18
C ASN A 113 -3.07 -5.44 2.99
N ASP A 114 -2.93 -4.20 3.44
CA ASP A 114 -3.85 -3.56 4.39
C ASP A 114 -5.24 -3.27 3.80
N TYR A 115 -5.42 -3.44 2.48
CA TYR A 115 -6.72 -3.33 1.83
C TYR A 115 -7.64 -4.53 2.13
N TYR A 116 -7.10 -5.75 2.11
CA TYR A 116 -7.89 -6.99 2.19
C TYR A 116 -8.30 -7.52 3.58
N PRO A 117 -7.82 -7.04 4.73
CA PRO A 117 -8.45 -7.36 6.02
C PRO A 117 -9.81 -6.67 6.20
N LEU A 118 -10.24 -5.82 5.26
CA LEU A 118 -11.56 -5.20 5.30
C LEU A 118 -12.67 -6.22 4.99
N PRO A 119 -13.84 -6.15 5.66
CA PRO A 119 -14.94 -7.08 5.43
C PRO A 119 -15.56 -6.82 4.05
N MET A 120 -16.03 -7.87 3.34
CA MET A 120 -16.64 -7.75 1.99
C MET A 120 -17.71 -6.64 1.82
N PRO A 121 -18.55 -6.30 2.82
CA PRO A 121 -19.46 -5.15 2.73
C PRO A 121 -18.77 -3.81 2.50
N ALA A 122 -17.53 -3.64 3.02
CA ALA A 122 -16.72 -2.45 2.81
C ALA A 122 -16.25 -2.29 1.36
N TRP A 123 -16.25 -3.37 0.57
CA TRP A 123 -15.84 -3.35 -0.84
C TRP A 123 -17.00 -3.07 -1.79
N GLY A 124 -18.24 -3.23 -1.37
CA GLY A 124 -19.42 -3.13 -2.24
C GLY A 124 -20.33 -1.92 -1.96
N MET A 125 -19.98 -1.07 -0.99
CA MET A 125 -20.78 0.08 -0.58
C MET A 125 -20.06 1.38 -0.93
N ASP A 126 -20.59 2.07 -1.95
CA ASP A 126 -20.30 3.41 -2.44
C ASP A 126 -19.04 3.71 -3.29
N ASN A 127 -19.34 4.13 -4.52
CA ASN A 127 -18.42 4.73 -5.49
C ASN A 127 -17.82 6.08 -5.00
N GLU A 128 -18.34 6.67 -3.93
CA GLU A 128 -17.79 7.89 -3.30
C GLU A 128 -16.78 7.57 -2.18
N MET A 129 -16.70 6.32 -1.68
CA MET A 129 -16.10 5.98 -0.38
C MET A 129 -14.71 5.34 -0.45
N THR A 130 -14.16 5.16 -1.65
CA THR A 130 -12.76 4.78 -1.89
C THR A 130 -12.29 5.56 -3.10
N SER A 131 -12.48 6.88 -3.06
CA SER A 131 -11.93 7.73 -4.11
C SER A 131 -10.41 7.59 -4.05
N ILE A 132 -9.82 7.09 -5.13
CA ILE A 132 -8.39 7.27 -5.39
C ILE A 132 -8.21 8.77 -5.62
N GLU A 133 -8.03 9.51 -4.53
CA GLU A 133 -7.72 10.92 -4.59
C GLU A 133 -6.21 11.04 -4.76
N LEU A 134 -5.76 10.88 -6.01
CA LEU A 134 -4.50 11.49 -6.46
C LEU A 134 -4.68 13.01 -6.54
N ARG A 135 -5.19 13.62 -5.47
CA ARG A 135 -5.15 15.07 -5.31
C ARG A 135 -3.71 15.38 -4.98
N GLY A 136 -3.15 16.38 -5.66
CA GLY A 136 -1.74 16.79 -5.53
C GLY A 136 -1.36 17.38 -4.16
N ASP A 137 -1.99 16.92 -3.07
CA ASP A 137 -1.64 17.20 -1.69
C ASP A 137 -0.39 16.37 -1.32
N LEU A 138 0.72 16.75 -1.93
CA LEU A 138 2.05 16.26 -1.60
C LEU A 138 2.46 16.88 -0.28
N ARG A 139 2.34 16.14 0.82
CA ARG A 139 2.83 16.61 2.14
C ARG A 139 4.30 16.25 2.30
N LYS A 140 5.15 17.22 2.59
CA LYS A 140 6.51 16.97 3.08
C LYS A 140 6.45 16.27 4.42
N THR A 141 7.40 15.39 4.64
CA THR A 141 7.55 14.68 5.89
C THR A 141 9.00 14.45 6.26
N GLY A 142 9.29 14.51 7.57
CA GLY A 142 10.56 14.09 8.15
C GLY A 142 10.41 12.70 8.77
N ILE A 143 11.26 11.76 8.36
CA ILE A 143 11.22 10.37 8.87
C ILE A 143 12.51 10.08 9.62
N ARG A 144 12.38 9.52 10.82
CA ARG A 144 13.52 9.02 11.62
C ARG A 144 13.28 7.61 12.14
N THR A 145 14.34 6.80 12.16
CA THR A 145 14.30 5.46 12.75
C THR A 145 14.55 5.52 14.26
N ILE A 146 13.69 4.85 15.02
CA ILE A 146 13.82 4.62 16.46
C ILE A 146 13.95 3.11 16.75
N VAL A 147 14.80 2.74 17.70
CA VAL A 147 14.96 1.34 18.13
C VAL A 147 14.08 1.12 19.35
N THR A 148 13.10 0.24 19.24
CA THR A 148 12.28 -0.15 20.39
C THR A 148 13.06 -1.05 21.34
N LYS A 149 12.64 -1.12 22.61
CA LYS A 149 13.26 -1.96 23.65
C LYS A 149 13.36 -3.44 23.27
N ASN A 150 12.54 -3.89 22.32
CA ASN A 150 12.46 -5.28 21.87
C ASN A 150 13.38 -5.55 20.66
N GLY A 151 14.22 -4.60 20.25
CA GLY A 151 15.09 -4.71 19.08
C GLY A 151 14.37 -4.54 17.73
N ARG A 152 13.04 -4.33 17.72
CA ARG A 152 12.30 -4.00 16.50
C ARG A 152 12.54 -2.54 16.09
N LYS A 153 12.73 -2.32 14.79
CA LYS A 153 12.75 -0.98 14.20
C LYS A 153 11.34 -0.38 14.27
N SER A 154 11.25 0.87 14.71
CA SER A 154 10.05 1.70 14.63
C SER A 154 10.46 3.03 13.99
N TYR A 155 9.49 3.79 13.51
CA TYR A 155 9.76 5.03 12.80
C TYR A 155 8.91 6.12 13.40
N GLU A 156 9.48 7.30 13.57
CA GLU A 156 8.71 8.51 13.83
C GLU A 156 8.64 9.32 12.55
N ILE A 157 7.44 9.84 12.29
CA ILE A 157 7.10 10.60 11.12
C ILE A 157 6.49 11.92 11.57
N GLU A 158 7.11 13.01 11.12
CA GLU A 158 6.58 14.36 11.25
C GLU A 158 6.03 14.79 9.90
N LEU A 159 4.74 15.10 9.82
CA LEU A 159 4.11 15.59 8.60
C LEU A 159 3.92 17.10 8.66
N GLU A 160 4.21 17.79 7.55
CA GLU A 160 3.83 19.20 7.42
C GLU A 160 2.30 19.34 7.47
N THR A 161 1.79 20.41 8.06
CA THR A 161 0.36 20.67 8.12
C THR A 161 -0.12 21.22 6.77
N THR A 162 -1.04 20.51 6.09
CA THR A 162 -1.69 20.97 4.83
C THR A 162 -3.22 20.95 4.95
N GLY A 163 -3.90 21.29 3.86
CA GLY A 163 -5.28 21.80 3.83
C GLY A 163 -6.42 20.88 4.26
N ARG A 164 -6.14 19.59 4.48
CA ARG A 164 -7.02 18.66 5.20
C ARG A 164 -6.26 18.15 6.40
N TRP A 165 -6.69 18.54 7.59
CA TRP A 165 -6.02 18.14 8.81
C TRP A 165 -7.01 17.90 9.95
N SER A 166 -6.61 17.03 10.87
CA SER A 166 -7.25 16.83 12.16
C SER A 166 -6.29 17.23 13.29
N GLU A 167 -6.81 17.73 14.41
CA GLU A 167 -5.99 17.95 15.61
C GLU A 167 -5.51 16.64 16.26
N ASN A 168 -6.11 15.51 15.87
CA ASN A 168 -5.90 14.19 16.47
C ASN A 168 -5.41 13.14 15.46
N GLU A 169 -4.42 13.50 14.62
CA GLU A 169 -3.83 12.55 13.67
C GLU A 169 -2.89 11.56 14.39
N THR A 170 -3.12 10.26 14.16
CA THR A 170 -2.18 9.20 14.54
C THR A 170 -1.58 8.59 13.29
N HIS A 171 -0.25 8.58 13.21
CA HIS A 171 0.49 8.12 12.04
C HIS A 171 1.19 6.78 12.30
N GLU A 172 1.00 5.84 11.38
CA GLU A 172 1.69 4.55 11.39
C GLU A 172 2.40 4.34 10.05
N PHE A 173 3.73 4.37 10.08
CA PHE A 173 4.55 4.12 8.91
C PHE A 173 4.79 2.63 8.70
N ARG A 174 4.58 2.19 7.45
CA ARG A 174 4.81 0.82 7.00
C ARG A 174 5.92 0.87 5.94
N PRO A 175 7.19 0.65 6.34
CA PRO A 175 8.31 0.73 5.42
C PRO A 175 8.32 -0.44 4.43
N ASP A 176 8.86 -0.19 3.25
CA ASP A 176 9.31 -1.25 2.37
C ASP A 176 10.56 -1.89 2.98
N ALA A 177 10.71 -3.22 2.86
CA ALA A 177 11.88 -4.00 3.26
C ALA A 177 13.25 -3.31 3.13
N PRO A 178 13.63 -2.74 1.97
CA PRO A 178 14.93 -2.11 1.77
C PRO A 178 15.16 -0.80 2.54
N PHE A 179 14.14 -0.24 3.18
CA PHE A 179 14.25 1.09 3.76
C PHE A 179 15.02 1.06 5.08
N GLU A 180 16.31 1.39 4.97
CA GLU A 180 17.17 1.65 6.12
C GLU A 180 17.54 3.14 6.18
N LEU A 181 17.38 3.74 7.36
CA LEU A 181 17.99 5.02 7.71
C LEU A 181 19.06 4.75 8.76
N GLU A 182 20.21 5.41 8.61
CA GLU A 182 21.21 5.43 9.67
C GLU A 182 20.61 6.06 10.94
N ARG A 183 21.11 5.62 12.10
CA ARG A 183 20.58 6.04 13.39
C ARG A 183 20.68 7.57 13.52
N ALA A 184 19.57 8.20 13.93
CA ALA A 184 19.45 9.64 14.13
C ALA A 184 19.53 10.52 12.86
N GLN A 185 19.54 9.94 11.66
CA GLN A 185 19.29 10.71 10.44
C GLN A 185 17.79 10.97 10.26
N VAL A 186 17.46 12.21 9.93
CA VAL A 186 16.13 12.59 9.44
C VAL A 186 16.22 12.68 7.92
N LYS A 187 15.34 11.97 7.21
CA LYS A 187 15.25 12.09 5.75
C LYS A 187 13.97 12.80 5.38
N THR A 188 14.09 13.81 4.53
CA THR A 188 12.93 14.49 3.93
C THR A 188 12.33 13.58 2.87
N ALA A 189 11.03 13.39 2.96
CA ALA A 189 10.22 12.65 2.01
C ALA A 189 8.97 13.48 1.64
N GLN A 190 8.27 13.03 0.61
CA GLN A 190 6.97 13.51 0.22
C GLN A 190 5.96 12.38 0.40
N THR A 191 4.74 12.71 0.78
CA THR A 191 3.66 11.74 0.88
C THR A 191 2.56 12.07 -0.11
N LEU A 192 2.10 11.06 -0.83
CA LEU A 192 1.04 11.18 -1.84
C LEU A 192 -0.19 10.42 -1.34
N LEU A 193 -1.31 11.10 -1.14
CA LEU A 193 -2.56 10.46 -0.81
C LEU A 193 -2.98 9.53 -1.96
N VAL A 194 -3.30 8.28 -1.62
CA VAL A 194 -3.78 7.30 -2.58
C VAL A 194 -5.18 6.84 -2.23
N LEU A 195 -5.50 6.67 -0.95
CA LEU A 195 -6.84 6.25 -0.51
C LEU A 195 -7.28 7.02 0.74
N HIS A 196 -8.57 7.31 0.79
CA HIS A 196 -9.28 7.84 1.94
C HIS A 196 -10.46 6.92 2.27
N TYR A 197 -10.54 6.52 3.54
CA TYR A 197 -11.66 5.76 4.10
C TYR A 197 -12.43 6.61 5.10
N ASN A 198 -13.76 6.60 4.96
CA ASN A 198 -14.66 7.32 5.86
C ASN A 198 -14.92 6.52 7.16
N LYS A 199 -15.50 7.20 8.15
CA LYS A 199 -15.99 6.59 9.39
C LYS A 199 -16.98 5.47 9.10
N GLY A 200 -16.97 4.43 9.95
CA GLY A 200 -17.83 3.26 9.83
C GLY A 200 -17.26 2.11 8.99
N LEU A 201 -16.22 2.36 8.17
CA LEU A 201 -15.66 1.33 7.29
C LEU A 201 -14.54 0.51 7.95
N VAL A 202 -13.60 1.20 8.62
CA VAL A 202 -12.45 0.60 9.31
C VAL A 202 -12.65 0.62 10.83
N SER A 203 -13.30 1.66 11.32
CA SER A 203 -13.66 1.91 12.71
C SER A 203 -14.92 2.79 12.69
N GLU A 204 -15.81 2.64 13.68
CA GLU A 204 -17.06 3.42 13.74
C GLU A 204 -16.80 4.93 13.82
N ASP A 205 -15.66 5.35 14.40
CA ASP A 205 -15.43 6.75 14.76
C ASP A 205 -14.26 7.44 14.04
N GLU A 206 -13.49 6.72 13.21
CA GLU A 206 -12.26 7.23 12.60
C GLU A 206 -12.28 7.20 11.07
N PHE A 207 -11.74 8.27 10.48
CA PHE A 207 -11.26 8.30 9.10
C PHE A 207 -9.88 7.63 9.02
N VAL A 208 -9.58 7.05 7.86
CA VAL A 208 -8.26 6.45 7.59
C VAL A 208 -7.75 6.87 6.22
N ASP A 209 -6.59 7.52 6.19
CA ASP A 209 -5.88 7.83 4.96
C ASP A 209 -4.70 6.89 4.75
N ILE A 210 -4.47 6.52 3.51
CA ILE A 210 -3.27 5.80 3.08
C ILE A 210 -2.50 6.67 2.09
N ARG A 211 -1.26 7.00 2.44
CA ARG A 211 -0.36 7.81 1.62
C ARG A 211 0.88 7.02 1.23
N LEU A 212 1.28 7.04 -0.04
CA LEU A 212 2.61 6.55 -0.43
C LEU A 212 3.67 7.50 0.11
N VAL A 213 4.79 6.96 0.60
CA VAL A 213 5.91 7.75 1.07
C VAL A 213 7.05 7.63 0.08
N LEU A 214 7.52 8.78 -0.39
CA LEU A 214 8.39 8.95 -1.54
C LEU A 214 9.62 9.78 -1.17
N ILE A 215 10.82 9.34 -1.54
CA ILE A 215 12.06 10.11 -1.36
C ILE A 215 12.68 10.45 -2.72
N PRO A 216 13.29 11.64 -2.90
CA PRO A 216 14.02 11.95 -4.12
C PRO A 216 15.17 10.96 -4.35
N THR A 217 15.42 10.61 -5.61
CA THR A 217 16.49 9.66 -5.98
C THR A 217 17.89 10.28 -6.10
N GLY A 218 18.01 11.61 -6.08
CA GLY A 218 19.28 12.33 -6.19
C GLY A 218 19.17 13.79 -5.75
N GLU A 219 20.30 14.52 -5.78
CA GLU A 219 20.38 15.93 -5.37
C GLU A 219 19.86 16.93 -6.43
N GLU A 220 19.84 16.54 -7.72
CA GLU A 220 19.61 17.49 -8.83
C GLU A 220 18.22 17.40 -9.50
N ASP A 221 17.41 16.35 -9.26
CA ASP A 221 16.14 16.17 -9.97
C ASP A 221 15.04 15.61 -9.05
N ASP A 222 14.33 16.52 -8.37
CA ASP A 222 13.17 16.27 -7.49
C ASP A 222 11.97 15.59 -8.19
N LYS A 223 12.11 15.23 -9.47
CA LYS A 223 11.04 14.62 -10.28
C LYS A 223 11.05 13.10 -10.23
N ILE A 224 12.16 12.48 -9.86
CA ILE A 224 12.25 11.02 -9.73
C ILE A 224 12.27 10.67 -8.25
N MET A 225 11.29 9.87 -7.86
CA MET A 225 11.00 9.54 -6.47
C MET A 225 11.00 8.03 -6.27
N ASN A 226 11.70 7.56 -5.24
CA ASN A 226 11.62 6.17 -4.77
C ASN A 226 10.55 6.04 -3.70
N ARG A 227 9.64 5.08 -3.88
CA ARG A 227 8.77 4.62 -2.79
C ARG A 227 9.62 3.94 -1.72
N ILE A 228 9.35 4.29 -0.46
CA ILE A 228 9.99 3.68 0.72
C ILE A 228 8.97 3.04 1.67
N GLY A 229 7.69 3.05 1.29
CA GLY A 229 6.60 2.48 2.07
C GLY A 229 5.32 3.28 1.89
N TYR A 230 4.39 3.08 2.81
CA TYR A 230 3.19 3.91 2.93
C TYR A 230 2.94 4.33 4.38
N LEU A 231 2.17 5.39 4.54
CA LEU A 231 1.78 5.98 5.79
C LEU A 231 0.27 5.83 5.97
N LYS A 232 -0.12 5.15 7.04
CA LYS A 232 -1.51 5.04 7.47
C LYS A 232 -1.78 6.11 8.51
N THR A 233 -2.74 6.98 8.25
CA THR A 233 -3.12 8.08 9.16
C THR A 233 -4.55 7.87 9.61
N ARG A 234 -4.78 7.88 10.93
CA ARG A 234 -6.10 7.77 11.55
C ARG A 234 -6.46 9.08 12.23
N TYR A 235 -7.72 9.48 12.13
CA TYR A 235 -8.19 10.73 12.73
C TYR A 235 -9.71 10.75 12.85
N THR A 236 -10.24 11.58 13.76
CA THR A 236 -11.68 11.59 14.10
C THR A 236 -12.45 12.75 13.49
N GLU A 237 -11.77 13.75 12.91
CA GLU A 237 -12.42 14.95 12.36
C GLU A 237 -11.68 15.42 11.11
N VAL A 238 -12.42 15.69 10.02
CA VAL A 238 -11.88 16.32 8.80
C VAL A 238 -12.18 17.82 8.89
N ARG A 239 -11.16 18.68 8.76
CA ARG A 239 -11.36 20.11 8.48
C ARG A 239 -10.93 20.38 7.05
N ASP A 240 -11.89 20.75 6.18
CA ASP A 240 -11.59 21.25 4.83
C ASP A 240 -11.26 22.76 4.89
N LEU A 241 -10.23 23.20 4.17
CA LEU A 241 -9.71 24.59 4.13
C LEU A 241 -10.71 25.68 3.69
N VAL A 242 -11.96 25.36 3.35
CA VAL A 242 -12.97 26.36 2.91
C VAL A 242 -13.30 27.37 4.04
N ALA A 243 -12.85 27.13 5.28
CA ALA A 243 -13.09 28.01 6.42
C ALA A 243 -11.93 28.96 6.82
N ILE A 244 -10.80 28.99 6.10
CA ILE A 244 -9.73 29.98 6.36
C ILE A 244 -9.55 30.87 5.12
N ASN A 245 -10.58 31.66 4.80
CA ASN A 245 -10.40 32.86 3.97
C ASN A 245 -11.61 33.81 4.02
N GLU A 246 -11.99 34.28 5.22
CA GLU A 246 -12.73 35.54 5.34
C GLU A 246 -11.97 36.65 6.10
N ASP A 247 -10.85 36.37 6.78
CA ASP A 247 -10.15 37.37 7.60
C ASP A 247 -8.67 37.60 7.25
N LEU A 248 -8.27 37.33 6.00
CA LEU A 248 -6.94 37.73 5.51
C LEU A 248 -7.04 38.59 4.24
N TRP A 249 -7.70 39.73 4.36
CA TRP A 249 -7.48 40.93 3.54
C TRP A 249 -7.51 42.18 4.41
#